data_AF-A0A497XRT1-F1
#
_entry.id   AF-A0A497XRT1-F1
#
_cell.length_a   1.000
_cell.length_b   1.000
_cell.length_c   1.000
_cell.angle_alpha   90.00
_cell.angle_beta   90.00
_cell.angle_gamma   90.00
#
_symmetry.space_group_name_H-M   'P 1'
#
loop_
_entity.id
_entity.type
_entity.pdbx_description
1 polymer ?
#
loop_
_entity_poly.entity_id
_entity_poly.type
_entity_poly.pdbx_seq_one_letter_code
_entity_poly.pdbx_strand_id
1 'polypeptide(L)'
;MRRMVKEVFLGVRFLVSLYFVLISLSMDTPQKSTLVVLTALYFSFSLLSYIKYEKTRFINKLVDVIFIPPMVFLTGEPKAIYSLLPLIVLHTNRSLLATSLLFFSGVVLTAYMLPKEPLWLFSSLILLISSVVSALIPDFLNVIKKERDSVKNLRSSYRKLLQEFARWEKDKKELEALKFLIEYSTKSKSVEDFLRSVKEKFKVKQIHLIPKKEVESYTPLMDREKGLLSVPVKLEEGNAVVIFEMESPFQLNDDTVVSLLERAGRMVSLYIAGFEDNSSFGRAINIS
;
A
#
# COMPACT_ATOMS: atom_id res chain seq x y z
N MET A 1 9.51 -6.73 -24.30
CA MET A 1 8.86 -5.43 -24.59
C MET A 1 9.66 -4.53 -25.54
N ARG A 2 10.94 -4.19 -25.29
CA ARG A 2 11.73 -3.28 -26.15
C ARG A 2 11.91 -3.74 -27.61
N ARG A 3 11.96 -5.05 -27.89
CA ARG A 3 12.13 -5.62 -29.25
C ARG A 3 10.86 -5.48 -30.11
N MET A 4 9.72 -5.95 -29.59
CA MET A 4 8.39 -5.79 -30.21
C MET A 4 8.08 -4.31 -30.53
N VAL A 5 8.45 -3.42 -29.61
CA VAL A 5 8.34 -1.97 -29.79
C VAL A 5 9.15 -1.45 -30.98
N LYS A 6 10.37 -1.97 -31.20
CA LYS A 6 11.22 -1.58 -32.34
C LYS A 6 10.67 -2.12 -33.66
N GLU A 7 10.13 -3.33 -33.64
CA GLU A 7 9.50 -3.98 -34.80
C GLU A 7 8.25 -3.22 -35.26
N VAL A 8 7.40 -2.79 -34.33
CA VAL A 8 6.24 -1.93 -34.63
C VAL A 8 6.68 -0.59 -35.24
N PHE A 9 7.73 0.04 -34.70
CA PHE A 9 8.27 1.28 -35.26
C PHE A 9 8.77 1.09 -36.69
N LEU A 10 9.55 0.04 -36.94
CA LEU A 10 10.06 -0.26 -38.27
C LEU A 10 8.91 -0.56 -39.25
N GLY A 11 7.91 -1.35 -38.81
CA GLY A 11 6.75 -1.69 -39.62
C GLY A 11 5.93 -0.48 -40.05
N VAL A 12 5.65 0.45 -39.13
CA VAL A 12 4.91 1.67 -39.47
C VAL A 12 5.73 2.58 -40.40
N ARG A 13 7.04 2.76 -40.14
CA ARG A 13 7.90 3.55 -41.02
C ARG A 13 8.05 2.93 -42.40
N PHE A 14 8.06 1.61 -42.50
CA PHE A 14 8.03 0.89 -43.77
C PHE A 14 6.74 1.17 -44.54
N LEU A 15 5.58 1.09 -43.88
CA LEU A 15 4.29 1.40 -44.51
C LEU A 15 4.21 2.85 -45.00
N VAL A 16 4.70 3.81 -44.20
CA VAL A 16 4.78 5.23 -44.60
C VAL A 16 5.73 5.41 -45.78
N SER A 17 6.88 4.73 -45.78
CA SER A 17 7.83 4.79 -46.90
C SER A 17 7.22 4.22 -48.17
N LEU A 18 6.53 3.07 -48.06
CA LEU A 18 5.84 2.43 -49.19
C LEU A 18 4.75 3.34 -49.76
N TYR A 19 4.01 4.05 -48.92
CA TYR A 19 3.03 5.06 -49.33
C TYR A 19 3.65 6.16 -50.19
N PHE A 20 4.77 6.77 -49.76
CA PHE A 20 5.45 7.80 -50.55
C PHE A 20 6.06 7.27 -51.86
N VAL A 21 6.54 6.04 -51.89
CA VAL A 21 6.99 5.39 -53.14
C VAL A 21 5.82 5.26 -54.11
N LEU A 22 4.65 4.81 -53.64
CA LEU A 22 3.46 4.68 -54.50
C LEU A 22 2.98 6.04 -55.05
N ILE A 23 2.92 7.08 -54.21
CA ILE A 23 2.57 8.43 -54.68
C ILE A 23 3.58 8.96 -55.69
N SER A 24 4.88 8.70 -55.48
CA SER A 24 5.91 9.18 -56.40
C SER A 24 5.71 8.70 -57.85
N LEU A 25 5.02 7.56 -58.05
CA LEU A 25 4.80 7.00 -59.38
C LEU A 25 3.87 7.86 -60.24
N SER A 26 2.94 8.61 -59.64
CA SER A 26 1.99 9.48 -60.34
C SER A 26 2.49 10.92 -60.52
N MET A 27 3.71 11.24 -60.10
CA MET A 27 4.27 12.59 -60.14
C MET A 27 5.21 12.82 -61.33
N ASP A 28 5.43 14.10 -61.66
CA ASP A 28 6.39 14.53 -62.67
C ASP A 28 7.83 14.11 -62.34
N THR A 29 8.62 13.82 -63.38
CA THR A 29 10.00 13.29 -63.30
C THR A 29 10.92 13.97 -62.27
N PRO A 30 11.00 15.33 -62.16
CA PRO A 30 11.86 15.97 -61.17
C PRO A 30 11.36 15.87 -59.72
N GLN A 31 10.05 15.87 -59.50
CA GLN A 31 9.47 15.72 -58.15
C GLN A 31 9.55 14.25 -57.70
N LYS A 32 9.30 13.32 -58.62
CA LYS A 32 9.43 11.89 -58.43
C LYS A 32 10.84 11.49 -57.98
N SER A 33 11.88 11.95 -58.67
CA SER A 33 13.26 11.60 -58.31
C SER A 33 13.63 12.12 -56.91
N THR A 34 13.24 13.35 -56.60
CA THR A 34 13.49 13.97 -55.29
C THR A 34 12.78 13.23 -54.16
N LEU A 35 11.51 12.87 -54.35
CA LEU A 35 10.71 12.16 -53.34
C LEU A 35 11.22 10.74 -53.10
N VAL A 36 11.63 10.03 -54.15
CA VAL A 36 12.22 8.68 -54.04
C VAL A 36 13.55 8.73 -53.29
N VAL A 37 14.43 9.69 -53.58
CA VAL A 37 15.71 9.85 -52.87
C VAL A 37 15.47 10.15 -51.39
N LEU A 38 14.57 11.08 -51.07
CA LEU A 38 14.22 11.41 -49.69
C LEU A 38 13.64 10.20 -48.94
N THR A 39 12.77 9.43 -49.60
CA THR A 39 12.16 8.22 -49.03
C THR A 39 13.21 7.13 -48.80
N ALA A 40 14.14 6.93 -49.74
CA ALA A 40 15.25 5.99 -49.61
C ALA A 40 16.18 6.37 -48.44
N LEU A 41 16.49 7.66 -48.28
CA LEU A 41 17.26 8.16 -47.12
C LEU A 41 16.50 7.92 -45.81
N TYR A 42 15.22 8.28 -45.75
CA TYR A 42 14.37 8.07 -44.57
C TYR A 42 14.30 6.61 -44.15
N PHE A 43 14.11 5.69 -45.09
CA PHE A 43 14.07 4.26 -44.82
C PHE A 43 15.45 3.74 -44.39
N SER A 44 16.53 4.20 -45.02
CA SER A 44 17.90 3.83 -44.64
C SER A 44 18.24 4.27 -43.21
N PHE A 45 17.88 5.49 -42.83
CA PHE A 45 18.03 5.96 -41.45
C PHE A 45 17.16 5.16 -40.47
N SER A 46 15.96 4.77 -40.89
CA SER A 46 15.07 3.92 -40.07
C SER A 46 15.64 2.52 -39.84
N LEU A 47 16.25 1.91 -40.86
CA LEU A 47 16.93 0.63 -40.77
C LEU A 47 18.18 0.70 -39.89
N LEU A 48 19.01 1.74 -40.07
CA LEU A 48 20.18 2.00 -39.23
C LEU A 48 19.79 2.18 -37.77
N SER A 49 18.68 2.88 -37.52
CA SER A 49 18.14 3.09 -36.19
C SER A 49 17.60 1.81 -35.54
N TYR A 50 17.05 0.88 -36.34
CA TYR A 50 16.66 -0.43 -35.87
C TYR A 50 17.88 -1.27 -35.44
N ILE A 51 18.95 -1.28 -36.25
CA ILE A 51 20.16 -2.08 -36.02
C ILE A 51 21.03 -1.50 -34.89
N LYS A 52 21.24 -0.18 -34.85
CA LYS A 52 22.16 0.50 -33.89
C LYS A 52 21.43 1.44 -32.91
N TYR A 53 20.29 1.00 -32.39
CA TYR A 53 19.35 1.79 -31.58
C TYR A 53 19.97 2.58 -30.40
N GLU A 54 20.97 2.02 -29.72
CA GLU A 54 21.55 2.67 -28.52
C GLU A 54 22.40 3.89 -28.86
N LYS A 55 23.13 3.86 -29.98
CA LYS A 55 23.98 4.97 -30.43
C LYS A 55 23.19 6.08 -31.15
N THR A 56 22.01 5.76 -31.70
CA THR A 56 21.20 6.69 -32.52
C THR A 56 19.90 7.15 -31.85
N ARG A 57 19.76 6.99 -30.52
CA ARG A 57 18.50 7.23 -29.79
C ARG A 57 17.91 8.63 -29.99
N PHE A 58 18.74 9.67 -30.08
CA PHE A 58 18.30 11.04 -30.33
C PHE A 58 17.89 11.26 -31.79
N ILE A 59 18.72 10.79 -32.73
CA ILE A 59 18.46 10.86 -34.17
C ILE A 59 17.10 10.20 -34.47
N ASN A 60 16.85 9.02 -33.88
CA ASN A 60 15.62 8.26 -34.07
C ASN A 60 14.32 9.01 -33.71
N LYS A 61 14.39 9.97 -32.78
CA LYS A 61 13.23 10.78 -32.37
C LYS A 61 12.92 11.90 -33.37
N LEU A 62 13.92 12.35 -34.11
CA LEU A 62 13.80 13.50 -35.02
C LEU A 62 13.74 13.09 -36.49
N VAL A 63 14.15 11.87 -36.86
CA VAL A 63 14.06 11.39 -38.26
C VAL A 63 12.66 11.59 -38.83
N ASP A 64 11.61 11.20 -38.09
CA ASP A 64 10.23 11.35 -38.58
C ASP A 64 9.83 12.82 -38.74
N VAL A 65 10.30 13.69 -37.84
CA VAL A 65 10.02 15.14 -37.85
C VAL A 65 10.74 15.84 -39.00
N ILE A 66 11.98 15.44 -39.30
CA ILE A 66 12.82 16.08 -40.30
C ILE A 66 12.40 15.66 -41.71
N PHE A 67 12.07 14.39 -41.91
CA PHE A 67 11.88 13.83 -43.24
C PHE A 67 10.41 13.84 -43.70
N ILE A 68 9.44 13.59 -42.83
CA ILE A 68 8.05 13.37 -43.26
C ILE A 68 7.32 14.66 -43.64
N PRO A 69 7.34 15.75 -42.85
CA PRO A 69 6.66 16.98 -43.23
C PRO A 69 7.14 17.58 -44.57
N PRO A 70 8.47 17.60 -44.87
CA PRO A 70 8.93 18.01 -46.20
C PRO A 70 8.47 17.07 -47.32
N MET A 71 8.44 15.76 -47.09
CA MET A 71 7.91 14.81 -48.09
C MET A 71 6.43 15.04 -48.36
N VAL A 72 5.62 15.25 -47.32
CA VAL A 72 4.20 15.61 -47.46
C VAL A 72 4.07 16.90 -48.27
N PHE A 73 4.86 17.93 -47.94
CA PHE A 73 4.83 19.19 -48.67
C PHE A 73 5.14 19.02 -50.17
N LEU A 74 6.18 18.24 -50.49
CA LEU A 74 6.59 17.98 -51.86
C LEU A 74 5.56 17.21 -52.69
N THR A 75 4.72 16.38 -52.06
CA THR A 75 3.68 15.64 -52.80
C THR A 75 2.60 16.55 -53.38
N GLY A 76 2.34 17.72 -52.78
CA GLY A 76 1.27 18.62 -53.21
C GLY A 76 -0.16 18.07 -53.03
N GLU A 77 -0.33 16.81 -52.60
CA GLU A 77 -1.62 16.18 -52.40
C GLU A 77 -2.12 16.36 -50.95
N PRO A 78 -3.34 16.90 -50.74
CA PRO A 78 -3.85 17.15 -49.39
C PRO A 78 -4.05 15.85 -48.58
N LYS A 79 -4.24 14.71 -49.25
CA LYS A 79 -4.39 13.40 -48.60
C LYS A 79 -3.09 12.91 -47.95
N ALA A 80 -1.92 13.39 -48.40
CA ALA A 80 -0.64 12.99 -47.83
C ALA A 80 -0.46 13.41 -46.36
N ILE A 81 -1.23 14.41 -45.89
CA ILE A 81 -1.24 14.85 -44.48
C ILE A 81 -1.58 13.69 -43.53
N TYR A 82 -2.43 12.75 -43.95
CA TYR A 82 -2.83 11.61 -43.12
C TYR A 82 -1.69 10.63 -42.81
N SER A 83 -0.58 10.68 -43.56
CA SER A 83 0.62 9.90 -43.26
C SER A 83 1.29 10.31 -41.93
N LEU A 84 0.99 11.51 -41.42
CA LEU A 84 1.50 12.00 -40.13
C LEU A 84 0.77 11.37 -38.94
N LEU A 85 -0.51 10.99 -39.08
CA LEU A 85 -1.33 10.41 -38.01
C LEU A 85 -0.70 9.18 -37.33
N PRO A 86 -0.29 8.12 -38.06
CA PRO A 86 0.32 6.96 -37.43
C PRO A 86 1.63 7.30 -36.71
N LEU A 87 2.38 8.28 -37.19
CA LEU A 87 3.63 8.71 -36.56
C LEU A 87 3.39 9.52 -35.29
N ILE A 88 2.36 10.39 -35.29
CA ILE A 88 1.93 11.12 -34.09
C ILE A 88 1.56 10.12 -32.99
N VAL A 89 0.70 9.15 -33.29
CA VAL A 89 0.26 8.12 -32.33
C VAL A 89 1.45 7.34 -31.75
N LEU A 90 2.46 7.01 -32.56
CA LEU A 90 3.64 6.28 -32.11
C LEU A 90 4.55 7.11 -31.17
N HIS A 91 4.63 8.43 -31.37
CA HIS A 91 5.52 9.31 -30.61
C HIS A 91 4.89 9.86 -29.32
N THR A 92 3.56 9.95 -29.23
CA THR A 92 2.83 10.60 -28.13
C THR A 92 3.28 10.17 -26.74
N ASN A 93 3.48 8.87 -26.53
CA ASN A 93 3.81 8.34 -25.19
C ASN A 93 5.33 8.22 -24.94
N ARG A 94 6.17 8.72 -25.86
CA ARG A 94 7.63 8.49 -25.82
C ARG A 94 8.47 9.73 -25.96
N SER A 95 8.00 10.69 -26.74
CA SER A 95 8.69 11.97 -26.93
C SER A 95 7.67 13.06 -27.20
N LEU A 96 7.39 13.83 -26.15
CA LEU A 96 6.54 15.02 -26.22
C LEU A 96 7.02 15.98 -27.31
N LEU A 97 8.33 16.18 -27.42
CA LEU A 97 8.95 17.06 -28.43
C LEU A 97 8.69 16.60 -29.87
N ALA A 98 8.86 15.30 -30.18
CA ALA A 98 8.61 14.81 -31.53
C ALA A 98 7.11 14.86 -31.87
N THR A 99 6.26 14.56 -30.89
CA THR A 99 4.79 14.61 -31.03
C THR A 99 4.31 16.03 -31.27
N SER A 100 4.81 17.00 -30.49
CA SER A 100 4.42 18.40 -30.66
C SER A 100 4.88 18.94 -32.00
N LEU A 101 6.13 18.66 -32.41
CA LEU A 101 6.63 19.10 -33.72
C LEU A 101 5.85 18.47 -34.88
N LEU A 102 5.55 17.17 -34.83
CA LEU A 102 4.72 16.52 -35.86
C LEU A 102 3.31 17.10 -35.89
N PHE A 103 2.69 17.31 -34.73
CA PHE A 103 1.37 17.91 -34.62
C PHE A 103 1.34 19.33 -35.20
N PHE A 104 2.28 20.19 -34.79
CA PHE A 104 2.39 21.56 -35.34
C PHE A 104 2.65 21.54 -36.84
N SER A 105 3.53 20.66 -37.33
CA SER A 105 3.77 20.53 -38.77
C SER A 105 2.50 20.08 -39.51
N GLY A 106 1.71 19.17 -38.94
CA GLY A 106 0.43 18.73 -39.49
C GLY A 106 -0.59 19.86 -39.54
N VAL A 107 -0.70 20.66 -38.47
CA VAL A 107 -1.59 21.84 -38.43
C VAL A 107 -1.19 22.87 -39.50
N VAL A 108 0.10 23.18 -39.62
CA VAL A 108 0.61 24.13 -40.62
C VAL A 108 0.36 23.61 -42.05
N LEU A 109 0.65 22.35 -42.32
CA LEU A 109 0.41 21.73 -43.64
C LEU A 109 -1.08 21.70 -43.99
N THR A 110 -1.93 21.41 -43.00
CA THR A 110 -3.39 21.42 -43.18
C THR A 110 -3.90 22.82 -43.54
N ALA A 111 -3.44 23.85 -42.84
CA ALA A 111 -3.80 25.23 -43.13
C ALA A 111 -3.29 25.70 -44.51
N TYR A 112 -2.12 25.22 -44.94
CA TYR A 112 -1.51 25.57 -46.22
C TYR A 112 -2.15 24.87 -47.43
N MET A 113 -2.42 23.57 -47.33
CA MET A 113 -2.92 22.76 -48.45
C MET A 113 -4.44 22.77 -48.63
N LEU A 114 -5.21 23.08 -47.58
CA LEU A 114 -6.68 23.08 -47.61
C LEU A 114 -7.34 24.45 -47.30
N PRO A 115 -6.83 25.60 -47.79
CA PRO A 115 -7.38 26.91 -47.41
C PRO A 115 -8.78 27.18 -47.97
N LYS A 116 -9.17 26.51 -49.06
CA LYS A 116 -10.44 26.74 -49.77
C LYS A 116 -11.55 25.76 -49.39
N GLU A 117 -11.25 24.76 -48.57
CA GLU A 117 -12.18 23.68 -48.20
C GLU A 117 -12.35 23.59 -46.67
N PRO A 118 -13.20 24.45 -46.07
CA PRO A 118 -13.29 24.59 -44.61
C PRO A 118 -13.73 23.32 -43.89
N LEU A 119 -14.59 22.50 -44.51
CA LEU A 119 -15.05 21.22 -43.96
C LEU A 119 -13.92 20.19 -43.86
N TRP A 120 -13.08 20.09 -44.89
CA TRP A 120 -11.94 19.18 -44.93
C TRP A 120 -10.83 19.63 -43.97
N LEU A 121 -10.60 20.94 -43.86
CA LEU A 121 -9.71 21.54 -42.88
C LEU A 121 -10.15 21.21 -41.45
N PHE A 122 -11.43 21.39 -41.13
CA PHE A 122 -11.92 21.10 -39.77
C PHE A 122 -11.85 19.61 -39.43
N SER A 123 -12.22 18.74 -40.38
CA SER A 123 -12.14 17.29 -40.20
C SER A 123 -10.71 16.80 -39.95
N SER A 124 -9.74 17.29 -40.74
CA SER A 124 -8.33 16.92 -40.59
C SER A 124 -7.73 17.43 -39.28
N LEU A 125 -8.09 18.63 -38.82
CA LEU A 125 -7.69 19.13 -37.50
C LEU A 125 -8.25 18.28 -36.36
N ILE A 126 -9.54 17.90 -36.43
CA ILE A 126 -10.13 16.98 -35.45
C ILE A 126 -9.37 15.66 -35.42
N LEU A 127 -9.08 15.07 -36.59
CA LEU A 127 -8.34 13.80 -36.65
C LEU A 127 -6.94 13.91 -36.04
N LEU A 128 -6.22 15.01 -36.27
CA LEU A 128 -4.92 15.26 -35.65
C LEU A 128 -5.05 15.33 -34.12
N ILE A 129 -6.01 16.07 -33.59
CA ILE A 129 -6.25 16.19 -32.14
C ILE A 129 -6.66 14.84 -31.55
N SER A 130 -7.62 14.15 -32.19
CA SER A 130 -8.10 12.84 -31.76
C SER A 130 -7.00 11.80 -31.72
N SER A 131 -6.03 11.85 -32.64
CA SER A 131 -4.89 10.93 -32.65
C SER A 131 -3.97 11.10 -31.43
N VAL A 132 -3.73 12.34 -31.01
CA VAL A 132 -2.95 12.66 -29.80
C VAL A 132 -3.71 12.23 -28.56
N VAL A 133 -4.99 12.61 -28.46
CA VAL A 133 -5.82 12.28 -27.29
C VAL A 133 -5.99 10.77 -27.15
N SER A 134 -6.30 10.07 -28.23
CA SER A 134 -6.47 8.61 -28.23
C SER A 134 -5.22 7.88 -27.76
N ALA A 135 -4.03 8.33 -28.18
CA ALA A 135 -2.77 7.74 -27.75
C ALA A 135 -2.47 7.95 -26.25
N LEU A 136 -2.97 9.04 -25.65
CA LEU A 136 -2.77 9.35 -24.23
C LEU A 136 -3.72 8.60 -23.28
N ILE A 137 -4.92 8.22 -23.74
CA ILE A 137 -5.96 7.58 -22.90
C ILE A 137 -5.43 6.35 -22.13
N PRO A 138 -4.70 5.40 -22.74
CA PRO A 138 -4.19 4.22 -22.02
C PRO A 138 -3.26 4.57 -20.85
N ASP A 139 -2.42 5.59 -21.01
CA ASP A 139 -1.48 6.00 -19.96
C ASP A 139 -2.21 6.66 -18.79
N PHE A 140 -3.20 7.50 -19.08
CA PHE A 140 -4.07 8.07 -18.04
C PHE A 140 -4.82 6.98 -17.27
N LEU A 141 -5.38 5.98 -17.95
CA LEU A 141 -6.05 4.86 -17.30
C LEU A 141 -5.11 4.05 -16.39
N ASN A 142 -3.87 3.83 -16.84
CA ASN A 142 -2.86 3.14 -16.05
C ASN A 142 -2.46 3.93 -14.79
N VAL A 143 -2.32 5.25 -14.89
CA VAL A 143 -2.04 6.13 -13.75
C VAL A 143 -3.19 6.08 -12.74
N ILE A 144 -4.43 6.24 -13.19
CA ILE A 144 -5.62 6.19 -12.33
C ILE A 144 -5.72 4.83 -11.62
N LYS A 145 -5.44 3.73 -12.34
CA LYS A 145 -5.45 2.38 -11.75
C LYS A 145 -4.38 2.25 -10.66
N LYS A 146 -3.17 2.73 -10.92
CA LYS A 146 -2.06 2.71 -9.94
C LYS A 146 -2.38 3.53 -8.70
N GLU A 147 -2.97 4.71 -8.86
CA GLU A 147 -3.41 5.56 -7.74
C GLU A 147 -4.49 4.87 -6.91
N ARG A 148 -5.49 4.28 -7.56
CA ARG A 148 -6.54 3.50 -6.88
C ARG A 148 -5.97 2.37 -6.05
N ASP A 149 -5.02 1.61 -6.60
CA ASP A 149 -4.37 0.50 -5.89
C ASP A 149 -3.53 1.01 -4.71
N SER A 150 -2.85 2.15 -4.87
CA SER A 150 -2.11 2.81 -3.78
C SER A 150 -3.03 3.20 -2.62
N VAL A 151 -4.18 3.83 -2.91
CA VAL A 151 -5.17 4.21 -1.90
C VAL A 151 -5.74 2.97 -1.19
N LYS A 152 -6.01 1.90 -1.94
CA LYS A 152 -6.50 0.64 -1.36
C LYS A 152 -5.47 0.03 -0.40
N ASN A 153 -4.19 0.02 -0.79
CA ASN A 153 -3.10 -0.46 0.04
C ASN A 153 -2.96 0.39 1.30
N LEU A 154 -2.99 1.73 1.17
CA LEU A 154 -2.91 2.65 2.30
C LEU A 154 -4.04 2.40 3.31
N ARG A 155 -5.28 2.22 2.84
CA ARG A 155 -6.42 1.89 3.70
C ARG A 155 -6.24 0.56 4.43
N SER A 156 -5.66 -0.43 3.76
CA SER A 156 -5.38 -1.74 4.38
C SER A 156 -4.28 -1.65 5.45
N SER A 157 -3.21 -0.89 5.19
CA SER A 157 -2.13 -0.67 6.14
C SER A 157 -2.60 0.12 7.36
N TYR A 158 -3.43 1.15 7.16
CA TYR A 158 -4.01 1.92 8.26
C TYR A 158 -4.85 1.04 9.19
N ARG A 159 -5.66 0.13 8.64
CA ARG A 159 -6.43 -0.83 9.44
C ARG A 159 -5.54 -1.77 10.26
N LYS A 160 -4.44 -2.25 9.68
CA LYS A 160 -3.46 -3.09 10.40
C LYS A 160 -2.80 -2.32 11.53
N LEU A 161 -2.37 -1.09 11.27
CA LEU A 161 -1.73 -0.23 12.27
C LEU A 161 -2.68 0.08 13.43
N LEU A 162 -3.97 0.31 13.13
CA LEU A 162 -4.99 0.52 14.16
C LEU A 162 -5.23 -0.73 15.02
N GLN A 163 -5.18 -1.93 14.42
CA GLN A 163 -5.24 -3.19 15.17
C GLN A 163 -3.99 -3.43 16.03
N GLU A 164 -2.81 -3.13 15.50
CA GLU A 164 -1.54 -3.22 16.26
C GLU A 164 -1.52 -2.23 17.42
N PHE A 165 -2.01 -1.01 17.21
CA PHE A 165 -2.14 -0.01 18.27
C PHE A 165 -3.08 -0.46 19.39
N ALA A 166 -4.24 -1.04 19.03
CA ALA A 166 -5.17 -1.58 20.03
C ALA A 166 -4.57 -2.73 20.84
N ARG A 167 -3.78 -3.61 20.19
CA ARG A 167 -3.04 -4.68 20.89
C ARG A 167 -1.98 -4.09 21.82
N TRP A 168 -1.19 -3.14 21.33
CA TRP A 168 -0.16 -2.48 22.12
C TRP A 168 -0.73 -1.75 23.34
N GLU A 169 -1.88 -1.09 23.20
CA GLU A 169 -2.56 -0.45 24.33
C GLU A 169 -3.01 -1.47 25.38
N LYS A 170 -3.49 -2.65 24.95
CA LYS A 170 -3.84 -3.75 25.85
C LYS A 170 -2.59 -4.28 26.58
N ASP A 171 -1.53 -4.58 25.84
CA ASP A 171 -0.27 -5.09 26.39
C ASP A 171 0.35 -4.09 27.38
N LYS A 172 0.28 -2.80 27.09
CA LYS A 172 0.75 -1.73 27.98
C LYS A 172 -0.02 -1.72 29.30
N LYS A 173 -1.36 -1.84 29.27
CA LYS A 173 -2.19 -1.90 30.48
C LYS A 173 -1.87 -3.13 31.33
N GLU A 174 -1.66 -4.29 30.69
CA GLU A 174 -1.25 -5.52 31.38
C GLU A 174 0.14 -5.38 32.04
N LEU A 175 1.11 -4.80 31.33
CA LEU A 175 2.45 -4.54 31.86
C LEU A 175 2.44 -3.55 33.03
N GLU A 176 1.66 -2.47 32.96
CA GLU A 176 1.52 -1.51 34.05
C GLU A 176 0.92 -2.18 35.31
N ALA A 177 -0.07 -3.05 35.13
CA ALA A 177 -0.66 -3.80 36.24
C ALA A 177 0.31 -4.83 36.86
N LEU A 178 1.08 -5.54 36.03
CA LEU A 178 2.11 -6.46 36.51
C LEU A 178 3.25 -5.73 37.24
N LYS A 179 3.70 -4.60 36.70
CA LYS A 179 4.70 -3.76 37.36
C LYS A 179 4.21 -3.29 38.72
N PHE A 180 2.95 -2.89 38.83
CA PHE A 180 2.33 -2.55 40.11
C PHE A 180 2.40 -3.72 41.11
N LEU A 181 2.01 -4.93 40.70
CA LEU A 181 2.08 -6.10 41.59
C LEU A 181 3.50 -6.38 42.07
N ILE A 182 4.50 -6.35 41.19
CA ILE A 182 5.90 -6.60 41.54
C ILE A 182 6.45 -5.51 42.46
N GLU A 183 6.20 -4.24 42.13
CA GLU A 183 6.71 -3.11 42.90
C GLU A 183 6.15 -3.08 44.33
N TYR A 184 4.86 -3.34 44.49
CA TYR A 184 4.26 -3.44 45.83
C TYR A 184 4.65 -4.74 46.55
N SER A 185 4.87 -5.84 45.83
CA SER A 185 5.38 -7.08 46.45
C SER A 185 6.80 -6.95 47.03
N THR A 186 7.58 -5.99 46.53
CA THR A 186 8.96 -5.76 47.01
C THR A 186 9.06 -4.64 48.03
N LYS A 187 8.15 -3.65 47.98
CA LYS A 187 8.14 -2.49 48.89
C LYS A 187 7.32 -2.69 50.15
N SER A 188 6.29 -3.54 50.13
CA SER A 188 5.43 -3.77 51.28
C SER A 188 6.18 -4.52 52.38
N LYS A 189 6.06 -4.02 53.62
CA LYS A 189 6.72 -4.59 54.81
C LYS A 189 5.97 -5.80 55.39
N SER A 190 4.69 -5.96 55.04
CA SER A 190 3.82 -7.02 55.52
C SER A 190 2.85 -7.50 54.43
N VAL A 191 2.31 -8.72 54.60
CA VAL A 191 1.25 -9.30 53.73
C VAL A 191 0.03 -8.40 53.69
N GLU A 192 -0.33 -7.81 54.83
CA GLU A 192 -1.52 -6.96 54.99
C GLU A 192 -1.40 -5.69 54.15
N ASP A 193 -0.23 -5.06 54.13
CA ASP A 193 0.04 -3.86 53.32
C ASP A 193 -0.01 -4.19 51.81
N PHE A 194 0.52 -5.34 51.42
CA PHE A 194 0.46 -5.82 50.03
C PHE A 194 -0.99 -6.07 49.60
N LEU A 195 -1.75 -6.85 50.38
CA LEU A 195 -3.14 -7.17 50.05
C LEU A 195 -4.05 -5.94 50.12
N ARG A 196 -3.81 -4.97 51.01
CA ARG A 196 -4.52 -3.68 51.02
C ARG A 196 -4.27 -2.89 49.73
N SER A 197 -3.02 -2.88 49.24
CA SER A 197 -2.68 -2.23 47.97
C SER A 197 -3.33 -2.92 46.77
N VAL A 198 -3.40 -4.26 46.77
CA VAL A 198 -4.12 -5.04 45.75
C VAL A 198 -5.63 -4.74 45.79
N LYS A 199 -6.21 -4.67 46.99
CA LYS A 199 -7.62 -4.34 47.18
C LYS A 199 -7.97 -2.97 46.58
N GLU A 200 -7.19 -1.94 46.88
CA GLU A 200 -7.43 -0.58 46.39
C GLU A 200 -7.27 -0.48 44.86
N LYS A 201 -6.24 -1.14 44.30
CA LYS A 201 -5.96 -1.08 42.86
C LYS A 201 -7.02 -1.77 42.02
N PHE A 202 -7.49 -2.94 42.47
CA PHE A 202 -8.45 -3.76 41.73
C PHE A 202 -9.91 -3.56 42.17
N LYS A 203 -10.16 -2.67 43.15
CA LYS A 203 -11.48 -2.41 43.74
C LYS A 203 -12.18 -3.69 44.20
N VAL A 204 -11.44 -4.49 44.96
CA VAL A 204 -11.96 -5.69 45.60
C VAL A 204 -12.69 -5.28 46.87
N LYS A 205 -13.85 -5.86 47.15
CA LYS A 205 -14.67 -5.55 48.33
C LYS A 205 -14.01 -6.05 49.60
N GLN A 206 -13.60 -7.32 49.64
CA GLN A 206 -12.89 -7.93 50.77
C GLN A 206 -11.88 -8.97 50.29
N ILE A 207 -10.82 -9.16 51.07
CA ILE A 207 -9.84 -10.24 50.86
C ILE A 207 -9.75 -11.06 52.13
N HIS A 208 -9.93 -12.37 52.01
CA HIS A 208 -9.79 -13.34 53.10
C HIS A 208 -8.62 -14.27 52.80
N LEU A 209 -7.68 -14.40 53.73
CA LEU A 209 -6.64 -15.41 53.69
C LEU A 209 -6.97 -16.50 54.71
N ILE A 210 -7.25 -17.71 54.24
CA ILE A 210 -7.66 -18.83 55.09
C ILE A 210 -6.63 -19.96 55.00
N PRO A 211 -6.02 -20.40 56.13
CA PRO A 211 -5.15 -21.57 56.13
C PRO A 211 -5.95 -22.85 55.85
N LYS A 212 -5.43 -23.75 55.01
CA LYS A 212 -6.01 -25.08 54.74
C LYS A 212 -4.96 -26.17 54.88
N LYS A 213 -5.31 -27.26 55.56
CA LYS A 213 -4.41 -28.43 55.71
C LYS A 213 -4.20 -29.16 54.38
N GLU A 214 -5.27 -29.38 53.62
CA GLU A 214 -5.23 -29.99 52.29
C GLU A 214 -6.08 -29.17 51.31
N VAL A 215 -5.61 -29.05 50.08
CA VAL A 215 -6.31 -28.37 48.98
C VAL A 215 -6.57 -29.39 47.89
N GLU A 216 -7.84 -29.62 47.56
CA GLU A 216 -8.28 -30.61 46.57
C GLU A 216 -7.77 -30.32 45.14
N SER A 217 -7.58 -29.03 44.82
CA SER A 217 -7.00 -28.58 43.54
C SER A 217 -6.35 -27.21 43.67
N TYR A 218 -5.18 -27.02 43.05
CA TYR A 218 -4.51 -25.72 42.93
C TYR A 218 -5.06 -24.83 41.79
N THR A 219 -6.16 -25.24 41.17
CA THR A 219 -6.88 -24.41 40.20
C THR A 219 -7.72 -23.35 40.93
N PRO A 220 -7.67 -22.08 40.51
CA PRO A 220 -8.55 -21.06 41.06
C PRO A 220 -10.03 -21.43 40.81
N LEU A 221 -10.86 -21.28 41.83
CA LEU A 221 -12.31 -21.52 41.75
C LEU A 221 -13.03 -20.18 41.65
N MET A 222 -13.96 -20.08 40.70
CA MET A 222 -14.75 -18.88 40.45
C MET A 222 -16.22 -19.15 40.79
N ASP A 223 -16.76 -18.44 41.77
CA ASP A 223 -18.20 -18.41 42.05
C ASP A 223 -18.77 -17.12 41.47
N ARG A 224 -19.36 -17.23 40.26
CA ARG A 224 -19.91 -16.09 39.52
C ARG A 224 -21.20 -15.53 40.14
N GLU A 225 -21.95 -16.34 40.87
CA GLU A 225 -23.19 -15.90 41.52
C GLU A 225 -22.88 -15.05 42.75
N LYS A 226 -21.84 -15.42 43.50
CA LYS A 226 -21.42 -14.71 44.71
C LYS A 226 -20.32 -13.68 44.49
N GLY A 227 -19.75 -13.60 43.28
CA GLY A 227 -18.66 -12.67 42.99
C GLY A 227 -17.34 -13.03 43.68
N LEU A 228 -17.07 -14.31 43.91
CA LEU A 228 -15.89 -14.78 44.65
C LEU A 228 -14.86 -15.42 43.72
N LEU A 229 -13.60 -15.01 43.87
CA LEU A 229 -12.44 -15.69 43.27
C LEU A 229 -11.60 -16.31 44.39
N SER A 230 -11.57 -17.64 44.43
CA SER A 230 -10.75 -18.40 45.40
C SER A 230 -9.47 -18.87 44.74
N VAL A 231 -8.33 -18.36 45.20
CA VAL A 231 -7.00 -18.68 44.69
C VAL A 231 -6.27 -19.53 45.73
N PRO A 232 -6.12 -20.85 45.49
CA PRO A 232 -5.31 -21.71 46.33
C PRO A 232 -3.82 -21.38 46.16
N VAL A 233 -3.09 -21.33 47.26
CA VAL A 233 -1.67 -20.97 47.32
C VAL A 233 -0.93 -22.04 48.12
N LYS A 234 0.16 -22.56 47.55
CA LYS A 234 1.09 -23.44 48.25
C LYS A 234 2.12 -22.59 48.98
N LEU A 235 2.27 -22.80 50.29
CA LEU A 235 3.29 -22.16 51.12
C LEU A 235 4.45 -23.13 51.34
N GLU A 236 5.54 -22.66 51.95
CA GLU A 236 6.69 -23.52 52.29
C GLU A 236 6.30 -24.57 53.35
N GLU A 237 5.48 -24.16 54.31
CA GLU A 237 4.96 -24.94 55.44
C GLU A 237 3.42 -24.86 55.47
N GLY A 238 2.76 -25.61 54.57
CA GLY A 238 1.30 -25.76 54.51
C GLY A 238 0.65 -25.18 53.26
N ASN A 239 -0.69 -25.02 53.29
CA ASN A 239 -1.44 -24.43 52.19
C ASN A 239 -2.38 -23.32 52.69
N ALA A 240 -2.72 -22.39 51.81
CA ALA A 240 -3.68 -21.33 52.08
C ALA A 240 -4.62 -21.14 50.88
N VAL A 241 -5.77 -20.52 51.13
CA VAL A 241 -6.66 -20.05 50.08
C VAL A 241 -6.88 -18.55 50.28
N VAL A 242 -6.57 -17.77 49.25
CA VAL A 242 -6.89 -16.35 49.18
C VAL A 242 -8.24 -16.20 48.48
N ILE A 243 -9.23 -15.66 49.16
CA ILE A 243 -10.55 -15.39 48.60
C ILE A 243 -10.67 -13.89 48.36
N PHE A 244 -10.85 -13.51 47.10
CA PHE A 244 -11.16 -12.14 46.69
C PHE A 244 -12.67 -12.03 46.48
N GLU A 245 -13.34 -11.18 47.25
CA GLU A 245 -14.73 -10.81 47.05
C GLU A 245 -14.81 -9.55 46.18
N MET A 246 -15.36 -9.66 44.98
CA MET A 246 -15.46 -8.54 44.04
C MET A 246 -16.50 -7.52 44.49
N GLU A 247 -16.30 -6.24 44.15
CA GLU A 247 -17.32 -5.19 44.37
C GLU A 247 -18.54 -5.41 43.46
N SER A 248 -18.31 -5.98 42.27
CA SER A 248 -19.35 -6.34 41.31
C SER A 248 -19.06 -7.71 40.68
N PRO A 249 -20.06 -8.62 40.59
CA PRO A 249 -19.88 -9.93 39.96
C PRO A 249 -19.39 -9.85 38.50
N PHE A 250 -19.67 -8.74 37.81
CA PHE A 250 -19.21 -8.51 36.43
C PHE A 250 -17.68 -8.41 36.31
N GLN A 251 -16.96 -8.08 37.38
CA GLN A 251 -15.50 -8.03 37.39
C GLN A 251 -14.87 -9.41 37.14
N LEU A 252 -15.59 -10.50 37.46
CA LEU A 252 -15.14 -11.88 37.17
C LEU A 252 -15.23 -12.26 35.69
N ASN A 253 -15.85 -11.43 34.84
CA ASN A 253 -15.89 -11.64 33.39
C ASN A 253 -14.68 -11.03 32.67
N ASP A 254 -13.85 -10.26 33.37
CA ASP A 254 -12.61 -9.70 32.83
C ASP A 254 -11.45 -10.66 33.12
N ASP A 255 -11.09 -11.47 32.13
CA ASP A 255 -9.98 -12.45 32.21
C ASP A 255 -8.65 -11.80 32.66
N THR A 256 -8.45 -10.53 32.30
CA THR A 256 -7.26 -9.77 32.67
C THR A 256 -7.23 -9.51 34.18
N VAL A 257 -8.34 -9.06 34.76
CA VAL A 257 -8.45 -8.83 36.21
C VAL A 257 -8.32 -10.14 36.97
N VAL A 258 -8.97 -11.20 36.50
CA VAL A 258 -8.93 -12.53 37.13
C VAL A 258 -7.50 -13.07 37.16
N SER A 259 -6.80 -13.03 36.03
CA SER A 259 -5.41 -13.52 35.95
C SER A 259 -4.44 -12.70 36.80
N LEU A 260 -4.66 -11.38 36.93
CA LEU A 260 -3.85 -10.52 37.80
C LEU A 260 -4.10 -10.77 39.27
N LEU A 261 -5.35 -10.99 39.68
CA LEU A 261 -5.71 -11.35 41.05
C LEU A 261 -5.24 -12.75 41.42
N GLU A 262 -5.28 -13.70 40.48
CA GLU A 262 -4.66 -15.01 40.65
C GLU A 262 -3.15 -14.90 40.92
N ARG A 263 -2.44 -14.10 40.12
CA ARG A 263 -1.01 -13.84 40.33
C ARG A 263 -0.75 -13.15 41.66
N ALA A 264 -1.57 -12.15 42.03
CA ALA A 264 -1.48 -11.46 43.31
C ALA A 264 -1.69 -12.42 44.49
N GLY A 265 -2.68 -13.31 44.40
CA GLY A 265 -2.92 -14.34 45.41
C GLY A 265 -1.73 -15.28 45.56
N ARG A 266 -1.14 -15.74 44.46
CA ARG A 266 0.07 -16.59 44.49
C ARG A 266 1.29 -15.89 45.08
N MET A 267 1.44 -14.57 44.87
CA MET A 267 2.53 -13.78 45.45
C MET A 267 2.49 -13.69 46.98
N VAL A 268 1.36 -14.03 47.63
CA VAL A 268 1.27 -14.13 49.09
C VAL A 268 2.26 -15.16 49.65
N SER A 269 2.60 -16.20 48.88
CA SER A 269 3.63 -17.19 49.26
C SER A 269 5.01 -16.59 49.51
N LEU A 270 5.32 -15.40 48.97
CA LEU A 270 6.59 -14.72 49.19
C LEU A 270 6.71 -14.11 50.59
N TYR A 271 5.61 -14.01 51.32
CA TYR A 271 5.54 -13.32 52.61
C TYR A 271 5.21 -14.23 53.78
N ILE A 272 4.66 -15.42 53.53
CA ILE A 272 4.26 -16.37 54.56
C ILE A 272 4.93 -17.70 54.27
N ALA A 273 5.87 -18.11 55.13
CA ALA A 273 6.49 -19.42 55.06
C ALA A 273 5.46 -20.51 55.41
N GLY A 274 4.71 -20.33 56.50
CA GLY A 274 3.62 -21.21 56.92
C GLY A 274 2.77 -20.60 58.03
N PHE A 275 1.75 -21.33 58.46
CA PHE A 275 0.97 -20.98 59.66
C PHE A 275 1.40 -21.94 60.79
N GLU A 276 1.89 -21.41 61.92
CA GLU A 276 2.35 -22.23 63.04
C GLU A 276 1.26 -23.17 63.59
N ASP A 277 1.65 -24.42 63.83
CA ASP A 277 0.75 -25.57 63.99
C ASP A 277 0.17 -25.77 65.40
N ASN A 278 0.23 -24.77 66.30
CA ASN A 278 -0.24 -24.97 67.68
C ASN A 278 -1.17 -23.87 68.22
N SER A 279 -2.43 -24.30 68.40
CA SER A 279 -3.51 -23.71 69.20
C SER A 279 -4.14 -22.41 68.67
N SER A 280 -5.41 -22.56 68.26
CA SER A 280 -6.29 -21.62 67.53
C SER A 280 -5.92 -21.48 66.05
N PHE A 281 -6.90 -21.74 65.17
CA PHE A 281 -6.84 -21.47 63.73
C PHE A 281 -5.96 -20.24 63.46
N GLY A 282 -4.83 -20.43 62.76
CA GLY A 282 -3.96 -19.34 62.34
C GLY A 282 -4.83 -18.21 61.78
N ARG A 283 -4.75 -17.04 62.40
CA ARG A 283 -5.74 -15.96 62.24
C ARG A 283 -6.01 -15.74 60.76
N ALA A 284 -7.27 -15.93 60.35
CA ALA A 284 -7.71 -15.53 59.03
C ALA A 284 -7.41 -14.03 58.86
N ILE A 285 -6.57 -13.67 57.90
CA ILE A 285 -6.28 -12.27 57.62
C ILE A 285 -7.46 -11.75 56.80
N ASN A 286 -8.24 -10.86 57.40
CA ASN A 286 -9.40 -10.24 56.78
C ASN A 286 -9.08 -8.77 56.49
N ILE A 287 -9.14 -8.39 55.21
CA ILE A 287 -8.90 -7.01 54.78
C ILE A 287 -10.23 -6.45 54.28
N SER A 288 -10.94 -5.84 55.24
CA SER A 288 -12.24 -5.18 55.07
C SER A 288 -12.18 -3.80 54.45
#